data_AF-A0A1F9DM99-F1
#
_entry.id   AF-A0A1F9DM99-F1
#
_cell.length_a   1.000
_cell.length_b   1.000
_cell.length_c   1.000
_cell.angle_alpha   90.00
_cell.angle_beta   90.00
_cell.angle_gamma   90.00
#
_symmetry.space_group_name_H-M   'P 1'
#
loop_
_entity.id
_entity.type
_entity.pdbx_description
1 polymer ?
#
loop_
_entity_poly.entity_id
_entity_poly.type
_entity_poly.pdbx_seq_one_letter_code
_entity_poly.pdbx_strand_id
1 'polypeptide(L)'
;MRSPCVTPAIVLRSWPFGESDKIVSFLTERYGKVTGIAKGAKRSRRRFVNTLELFSLVNLRFQDRPHSALAFVYACDPIRHFKELTTSLEKIAYASYFVEITDGLAGEREENRRVFEHLREGLIFLEENGISLSFLTFFELKLLKFSGYQPTLEHCRRCKKKFPDGSQILWHFSPRDGGVLCGPCSTLRKEAVPLSSEALGALAELQEANSILPHHLALSPAILKESRAALVRFIQFQINKELKSAPFLEAFSCA
;
A
#
# COMPACT_ATOMS: atom_id res chain seq x y z
N MET A 1 29.39 3.50 -16.05
CA MET A 1 27.97 3.15 -16.29
C MET A 1 27.67 1.87 -15.53
N ARG A 2 26.57 1.80 -14.77
CA ARG A 2 26.13 0.53 -14.15
C ARG A 2 25.63 -0.42 -15.24
N SER A 3 25.87 -1.72 -15.09
CA SER A 3 25.39 -2.73 -16.04
C SER A 3 23.86 -2.73 -16.13
N PRO A 4 23.27 -3.13 -17.28
CA PRO A 4 21.83 -3.34 -17.38
C PRO A 4 21.34 -4.35 -16.32
N CYS A 5 20.28 -3.98 -15.62
CA CYS A 5 19.63 -4.79 -14.59
C CYS A 5 18.36 -5.45 -15.15
N VAL A 6 18.08 -6.67 -14.66
CA VAL A 6 16.86 -7.42 -15.00
C VAL A 6 16.19 -7.92 -13.72
N THR A 7 14.90 -7.64 -13.55
CA THR A 7 14.16 -8.01 -12.34
C THR A 7 12.65 -8.06 -12.58
N PRO A 8 11.92 -8.93 -11.88
CA PRO A 8 10.47 -8.78 -11.73
C PRO A 8 10.12 -7.41 -11.14
N ALA A 9 9.04 -6.82 -11.66
CA ALA A 9 8.55 -5.52 -11.27
C ALA A 9 7.05 -5.37 -11.50
N ILE A 10 6.36 -4.66 -10.61
CA ILE A 10 4.95 -4.29 -10.75
C ILE A 10 4.87 -2.83 -11.21
N VAL A 11 4.09 -2.55 -12.25
CA VAL A 11 3.84 -1.19 -12.72
C VAL A 11 2.93 -0.46 -11.73
N LEU A 12 3.48 0.55 -11.05
CA LEU A 12 2.75 1.38 -10.09
C LEU A 12 2.04 2.56 -10.76
N ARG A 13 2.72 3.19 -11.73
CA ARG A 13 2.22 4.38 -12.41
C ARG A 13 2.78 4.41 -13.83
N SER A 14 2.00 4.88 -14.79
CA SER A 14 2.42 5.02 -16.19
C SER A 14 1.76 6.25 -16.79
N TRP A 15 2.53 7.17 -17.33
CA TRP A 15 2.00 8.39 -17.94
C TRP A 15 2.78 8.78 -19.20
N PRO A 16 2.11 9.40 -20.18
CA PRO A 16 2.75 9.83 -21.41
C PRO A 16 3.83 10.89 -21.13
N PHE A 17 4.92 10.82 -21.89
CA PHE A 17 5.98 11.83 -21.87
C PHE A 17 6.37 12.16 -23.30
N GLY A 18 6.13 13.41 -23.71
CA GLY A 18 6.29 13.82 -25.10
C GLY A 18 5.42 13.01 -26.08
N GLU A 19 5.85 12.96 -27.34
CA GLU A 19 5.06 12.36 -28.41
C GLU A 19 5.07 10.83 -28.40
N SER A 20 6.21 10.22 -28.12
CA SER A 20 6.43 8.78 -28.29
C SER A 20 6.72 8.01 -27.00
N ASP A 21 7.06 8.69 -25.91
CA ASP A 21 7.64 8.06 -24.73
C ASP A 21 6.63 7.94 -23.59
N LYS A 22 6.97 7.13 -22.59
CA LYS A 22 6.26 7.06 -21.31
C LYS A 22 7.26 7.19 -20.17
N ILE A 23 6.85 7.82 -19.07
CA ILE A 23 7.51 7.65 -17.77
C ILE A 23 6.68 6.66 -16.96
N VAL A 24 7.37 5.71 -16.33
CA VAL A 24 6.74 4.60 -15.62
C VAL A 24 7.44 4.41 -14.28
N SER A 25 6.66 4.34 -13.20
CA SER A 25 7.14 3.95 -11.87
C SER A 25 6.88 2.45 -11.68
N PHE A 26 7.88 1.76 -11.16
CA PHE A 26 7.86 0.33 -10.91
C PHE A 26 8.24 0.06 -9.47
N LEU A 27 7.53 -0.86 -8.81
CA LEU A 27 8.07 -1.53 -7.62
C LEU A 27 8.83 -2.76 -8.11
N THR A 28 10.14 -2.78 -7.92
CA THR A 28 10.97 -3.90 -8.33
C THR A 28 11.28 -4.82 -7.15
N GLU A 29 11.45 -6.11 -7.43
CA GLU A 29 11.79 -7.10 -6.41
C GLU A 29 13.14 -6.81 -5.74
N ARG A 30 14.13 -6.36 -6.52
CA ARG A 30 15.55 -6.28 -6.09
C ARG A 30 16.15 -4.87 -6.03
N TYR A 31 15.46 -3.85 -6.52
CA TYR A 31 16.02 -2.49 -6.64
C TYR A 31 15.09 -1.41 -6.07
N GLY A 32 14.12 -1.81 -5.26
CA GLY A 32 13.14 -0.91 -4.67
C GLY A 32 12.21 -0.27 -5.70
N LYS A 33 11.69 0.91 -5.36
CA LYS A 33 10.94 1.70 -6.33
C LYS A 33 11.87 2.35 -7.35
N VAL A 34 11.53 2.21 -8.63
CA VAL A 34 12.31 2.70 -9.77
C VAL A 34 11.38 3.45 -10.72
N THR A 35 11.65 4.73 -10.93
CA THR A 35 11.00 5.49 -12.02
C THR A 35 11.93 5.56 -13.23
N GLY A 36 11.41 5.23 -14.41
CA GLY A 36 12.19 5.19 -15.64
C GLY A 36 11.45 5.74 -16.85
N ILE A 37 12.20 6.23 -17.84
CA ILE A 37 11.67 6.62 -19.14
C ILE A 37 11.81 5.47 -20.14
N ALA A 38 10.69 5.12 -20.76
CA ALA A 38 10.58 4.13 -21.81
C ALA A 38 10.45 4.85 -23.16
N LYS A 39 11.58 5.03 -23.85
CA LYS A 39 11.61 5.74 -25.15
C LYS A 39 10.86 4.95 -26.22
N GLY A 40 10.01 5.61 -27.00
CA GLY A 40 9.20 5.04 -28.07
C GLY A 40 8.08 4.12 -27.57
N ALA A 41 7.77 4.11 -26.27
CA ALA A 41 6.79 3.21 -25.66
C ALA A 41 5.40 3.28 -26.29
N LYS A 42 4.92 4.48 -26.65
CA LYS A 42 3.56 4.66 -27.18
C LYS A 42 3.32 3.98 -28.53
N ARG A 43 4.38 3.72 -29.30
CA ARG A 43 4.32 3.11 -30.65
C ARG A 43 5.04 1.76 -30.72
N SER A 44 5.54 1.26 -29.60
CA SER A 44 6.35 0.04 -29.56
C SER A 44 5.50 -1.19 -29.83
N ARG A 45 5.90 -2.00 -30.81
CA ARG A 45 5.28 -3.29 -31.15
C ARG A 45 6.09 -4.51 -30.67
N ARG A 46 7.18 -4.28 -29.94
CA ARG A 46 8.08 -5.34 -29.46
C ARG A 46 8.48 -5.19 -28.00
N ARG A 47 9.05 -4.03 -27.63
CA ARG A 47 9.68 -3.84 -26.30
C ARG A 47 8.70 -3.59 -25.15
N PHE A 48 7.49 -3.10 -25.46
CA PHE A 48 6.55 -2.55 -24.48
C PHE A 48 5.07 -2.90 -24.74
N VAL A 49 4.82 -4.01 -25.43
CA VAL A 49 3.46 -4.40 -25.83
C VAL A 49 2.69 -4.85 -24.58
N ASN A 50 1.68 -4.08 -24.18
CA ASN A 50 0.82 -4.34 -23.02
C ASN A 50 1.56 -4.50 -21.68
N THR A 51 2.81 -4.04 -21.56
CA THR A 51 3.65 -4.27 -20.36
C THR A 51 3.82 -3.04 -19.48
N LEU A 52 3.36 -1.87 -19.93
CA LEU A 52 3.48 -0.60 -19.20
C LEU A 52 2.13 -0.07 -18.72
N GLU A 53 1.21 -0.99 -18.43
CA GLU A 53 -0.12 -0.72 -17.89
C GLU A 53 -0.12 -0.94 -16.38
N LEU A 54 -0.97 -0.22 -15.64
CA LEU A 54 -1.10 -0.37 -14.20
C LEU A 54 -1.31 -1.85 -13.82
N PHE A 55 -0.80 -2.23 -12.63
CA PHE A 55 -0.90 -3.57 -12.05
C PHE A 55 -0.02 -4.63 -12.74
N SER A 56 0.39 -4.42 -14.00
CA SER A 56 1.14 -5.42 -14.77
C SER A 56 2.40 -5.88 -14.03
N LEU A 57 2.55 -7.20 -13.89
CA LEU A 57 3.77 -7.83 -13.40
C LEU A 57 4.65 -8.19 -14.61
N VAL A 58 5.86 -7.63 -14.64
CA VAL A 58 6.75 -7.70 -15.80
C VAL A 58 8.18 -8.01 -15.37
N ASN A 59 8.96 -8.57 -16.29
CA ASN A 59 10.40 -8.62 -16.16
C ASN A 59 10.97 -7.33 -16.76
N LEU A 60 11.36 -6.40 -15.87
CA LEU A 60 11.89 -5.09 -16.23
C LEU A 60 13.36 -5.19 -16.59
N ARG A 61 13.72 -4.71 -17.79
CA ARG A 61 15.13 -4.51 -18.20
C ARG A 61 15.43 -3.01 -18.23
N PHE A 62 16.30 -2.56 -17.33
CA PHE A 62 16.60 -1.13 -17.17
C PHE A 62 18.07 -0.87 -16.88
N GLN A 63 18.49 0.38 -17.00
CA GLN A 63 19.80 0.85 -16.53
C GLN A 63 19.64 2.14 -15.76
N ASP A 64 20.29 2.19 -14.60
CA ASP A 64 20.43 3.44 -13.86
C ASP A 64 21.39 4.40 -14.55
N ARG A 65 20.98 5.65 -14.58
CA ARG A 65 21.76 6.74 -15.11
C ARG A 65 22.37 7.53 -13.95
N PRO A 66 23.70 7.68 -13.91
CA PRO A 66 24.34 8.57 -12.95
C PRO A 66 23.70 9.96 -13.01
N HIS A 67 23.45 10.57 -11.85
CA HIS A 67 22.91 11.93 -11.73
C HIS A 67 21.53 12.16 -12.38
N SER A 68 20.76 11.10 -12.61
CA SER A 68 19.39 11.17 -13.14
C SER A 68 18.41 10.50 -12.18
N ALA A 69 17.31 11.18 -11.86
CA ALA A 69 16.20 10.56 -11.14
C ALA A 69 15.54 9.43 -11.96
N LEU A 70 15.60 9.52 -13.29
CA LEU A 70 15.00 8.54 -14.19
C LEU A 70 16.01 7.49 -14.66
N ALA A 71 15.67 6.22 -14.48
CA ALA A 71 16.30 5.11 -15.17
C ALA A 71 16.02 5.15 -16.69
N PHE A 72 16.84 4.47 -17.47
CA PHE A 72 16.51 4.14 -18.86
C PHE A 72 15.86 2.76 -18.90
N VAL A 73 14.64 2.66 -19.43
CA VAL A 73 13.94 1.39 -19.60
C VAL A 73 14.21 0.85 -21.00
N TYR A 74 14.87 -0.30 -21.10
CA TYR A 74 15.17 -0.95 -22.38
C TYR A 74 13.95 -1.69 -22.92
N ALA A 75 13.37 -2.57 -22.11
CA ALA A 75 12.25 -3.43 -22.46
C ALA A 75 11.56 -3.95 -21.19
N CYS A 76 10.32 -4.39 -21.34
CA CYS A 76 9.59 -5.13 -20.33
C CYS A 76 8.97 -6.36 -20.98
N ASP A 77 9.20 -7.54 -20.41
CA ASP A 77 8.53 -8.78 -20.83
C ASP A 77 7.38 -9.09 -19.87
N PRO A 78 6.19 -9.47 -20.33
CA PRO A 78 5.08 -9.77 -19.43
C PRO A 78 5.34 -11.04 -18.62
N ILE A 79 5.04 -11.00 -17.32
CA ILE A 79 5.00 -12.18 -16.44
C ILE A 79 3.55 -12.53 -16.13
N ARG A 80 2.75 -11.57 -15.68
CA ARG A 80 1.30 -11.72 -15.42
C ARG A 80 0.56 -10.43 -15.75
N HIS A 81 -0.56 -10.58 -16.44
CA HIS A 81 -1.56 -9.53 -16.58
C HIS A 81 -2.71 -9.83 -15.63
N PHE A 82 -3.04 -8.88 -14.76
CA PHE A 82 -4.18 -9.00 -13.86
C PHE A 82 -5.47 -8.58 -14.57
N LYS A 83 -5.90 -9.40 -15.54
CA LYS A 83 -7.02 -9.07 -16.43
C LYS A 83 -8.32 -8.93 -15.65
N GLU A 84 -8.56 -9.78 -14.66
CA GLU A 84 -9.80 -9.76 -13.89
C GLU A 84 -9.85 -8.58 -12.91
N LEU A 85 -8.73 -7.92 -12.62
CA LEU A 85 -8.77 -6.65 -11.88
C LEU A 85 -9.41 -5.54 -12.71
N THR A 86 -9.34 -5.62 -14.04
CA THR A 86 -9.86 -4.59 -14.95
C THR A 86 -11.30 -4.83 -15.41
N THR A 87 -11.93 -5.94 -15.00
CA THR A 87 -13.30 -6.29 -15.40
C THR A 87 -14.38 -5.70 -14.48
N SER A 88 -14.00 -5.23 -13.28
CA SER A 88 -14.91 -4.62 -12.31
C SER A 88 -14.35 -3.28 -11.81
N LEU A 89 -15.20 -2.26 -11.77
CA LEU A 89 -14.84 -0.95 -11.25
C LEU A 89 -14.39 -1.02 -9.78
N GLU A 90 -15.00 -1.91 -9.00
CA GLU A 90 -14.64 -2.17 -7.61
C GLU A 90 -13.22 -2.75 -7.51
N LYS A 91 -12.89 -3.77 -8.31
CA LYS A 91 -11.53 -4.36 -8.31
C LYS A 91 -10.48 -3.34 -8.76
N ILE A 92 -10.79 -2.51 -9.76
CA ILE A 92 -9.93 -1.40 -10.18
C ILE A 92 -9.71 -0.42 -9.01
N ALA A 93 -10.76 -0.10 -8.25
CA ALA A 93 -10.68 0.80 -7.10
C ALA A 93 -9.68 0.30 -6.05
N TYR A 94 -9.84 -0.96 -5.62
CA TYR A 94 -8.97 -1.57 -4.60
C TYR A 94 -7.55 -1.82 -5.10
N ALA A 95 -7.38 -2.26 -6.35
CA ALA A 95 -6.05 -2.44 -6.95
C ALA A 95 -5.30 -1.10 -7.07
N SER A 96 -6.02 -0.04 -7.46
CA SER A 96 -5.46 1.32 -7.52
C SER A 96 -5.06 1.82 -6.13
N TYR A 97 -5.88 1.53 -5.11
CA TYR A 97 -5.55 1.86 -3.73
C TYR A 97 -4.30 1.13 -3.25
N PHE A 98 -4.21 -0.19 -3.43
CA PHE A 98 -3.03 -0.99 -3.05
C PHE A 98 -1.75 -0.45 -3.68
N VAL A 99 -1.81 -0.14 -4.97
CA VAL A 99 -0.70 0.45 -5.70
C VAL A 99 -0.36 1.86 -5.19
N GLU A 100 -1.35 2.71 -4.93
CA GLU A 100 -1.14 4.07 -4.45
C GLU A 100 -0.48 4.11 -3.07
N ILE A 101 -1.00 3.34 -2.10
CA ILE A 101 -0.41 3.30 -0.76
C ILE A 101 0.98 2.67 -0.78
N THR A 102 1.22 1.67 -1.65
CA THR A 102 2.55 1.07 -1.82
C THR A 102 3.53 2.03 -2.47
N ASP A 103 3.12 2.77 -3.51
CA ASP A 103 3.95 3.80 -4.16
C ASP A 103 4.34 4.92 -3.18
N GLY A 104 3.42 5.30 -2.29
CA GLY A 104 3.66 6.31 -1.27
C GLY A 104 4.60 5.86 -0.15
N LEU A 105 4.51 4.59 0.28
CA LEU A 105 5.29 4.05 1.39
C LEU A 105 6.63 3.43 0.97
N ALA A 106 6.78 3.01 -0.29
CA ALA A 106 8.02 2.42 -0.79
C ALA A 106 9.13 3.48 -0.98
N GLY A 107 10.31 3.18 -0.45
CA GLY A 107 11.53 3.97 -0.66
C GLY A 107 12.02 3.93 -2.11
N GLU A 108 12.50 5.07 -2.60
CA GLU A 108 13.18 5.15 -3.90
C GLU A 108 14.51 4.40 -3.82
N ARG A 109 14.73 3.45 -4.73
CA ARG A 109 16.00 2.68 -4.84
C ARG A 109 16.40 1.90 -3.58
N GLU A 110 15.46 1.64 -2.69
CA GLU A 110 15.66 0.86 -1.48
C GLU A 110 15.04 -0.52 -1.66
N GLU A 111 15.87 -1.57 -1.69
CA GLU A 111 15.39 -2.93 -1.84
C GLU A 111 14.50 -3.31 -0.64
N ASN A 112 13.23 -3.60 -0.92
CA ASN A 112 12.31 -4.14 0.07
C ASN A 112 11.46 -5.24 -0.58
N ARG A 113 12.05 -6.44 -0.63
CA ARG A 113 11.42 -7.63 -1.21
C ARG A 113 10.08 -7.98 -0.54
N ARG A 114 9.93 -7.72 0.77
CA ARG A 114 8.69 -7.98 1.50
C ARG A 114 7.54 -7.11 1.01
N VAL A 115 7.79 -5.83 0.73
CA VAL A 115 6.78 -4.92 0.16
C VAL A 115 6.41 -5.34 -1.26
N PHE A 116 7.38 -5.76 -2.07
CA PHE A 116 7.12 -6.30 -3.41
C PHE A 116 6.24 -7.55 -3.38
N GLU A 117 6.61 -8.55 -2.57
CA GLU A 117 5.84 -9.78 -2.40
C GLU A 117 4.44 -9.49 -1.85
N HIS A 118 4.33 -8.61 -0.86
CA HIS A 118 3.03 -8.23 -0.27
C HIS A 118 2.09 -7.58 -1.29
N LEU A 119 2.58 -6.64 -2.11
CA LEU A 119 1.75 -6.06 -3.19
C LEU A 119 1.36 -7.12 -4.22
N ARG A 120 2.31 -7.99 -4.62
CA ARG A 120 2.04 -9.06 -5.59
C ARG A 120 0.94 -9.99 -5.10
N GLU A 121 1.09 -10.54 -3.90
CA GLU A 121 0.11 -11.46 -3.31
C GLU A 121 -1.23 -10.77 -3.06
N GLY A 122 -1.22 -9.49 -2.66
CA GLY A 122 -2.45 -8.72 -2.46
C GLY A 122 -3.25 -8.52 -3.75
N LEU A 123 -2.56 -8.24 -4.87
CA LEU A 123 -3.20 -8.13 -6.19
C LEU A 123 -3.73 -9.50 -6.69
N ILE A 124 -2.99 -10.59 -6.47
CA ILE A 124 -3.43 -11.96 -6.79
C ILE A 124 -4.69 -12.31 -5.99
N PHE A 125 -4.66 -12.08 -4.67
CA PHE A 125 -5.79 -12.39 -3.81
C PHE A 125 -7.04 -11.58 -4.19
N LEU A 126 -6.89 -10.28 -4.45
CA LEU A 126 -7.99 -9.41 -4.89
C LEU A 126 -8.59 -9.88 -6.23
N GLU A 127 -7.74 -10.35 -7.15
CA GLU A 127 -8.16 -10.86 -8.44
C GLU A 127 -9.06 -12.10 -8.27
N GLU A 128 -8.63 -13.05 -7.43
CA GLU A 128 -9.23 -14.39 -7.27
C GLU A 128 -10.42 -14.42 -6.30
N ASN A 129 -10.37 -13.66 -5.21
CA ASN A 129 -11.33 -13.77 -4.10
C ASN A 129 -12.20 -12.52 -3.94
N GLY A 130 -11.91 -11.44 -4.66
CA GLY A 130 -12.53 -10.14 -4.43
C GLY A 130 -12.03 -9.49 -3.14
N ILE A 131 -12.88 -8.68 -2.52
CA ILE A 131 -12.51 -7.81 -1.41
C ILE A 131 -13.36 -8.06 -0.17
N SER A 132 -12.73 -7.93 0.99
CA SER A 132 -13.41 -7.78 2.28
C SER A 132 -12.72 -6.68 3.08
N LEU A 133 -13.46 -6.02 3.97
CA LEU A 133 -12.90 -4.99 4.85
C LEU A 133 -11.77 -5.55 5.73
N SER A 134 -11.88 -6.81 6.17
CA SER A 134 -10.84 -7.49 6.95
C SER A 134 -9.56 -7.66 6.13
N PHE A 135 -9.67 -8.14 4.89
CA PHE A 135 -8.52 -8.29 4.00
C PHE A 135 -7.84 -6.95 3.72
N LEU A 136 -8.63 -5.91 3.46
CA LEU A 136 -8.14 -4.56 3.21
C LEU A 136 -7.37 -3.99 4.42
N THR A 137 -7.93 -4.12 5.62
CA THR A 137 -7.31 -3.68 6.87
C THR A 137 -6.03 -4.47 7.16
N PHE A 138 -6.05 -5.78 6.91
CA PHE A 138 -4.86 -6.64 7.01
C PHE A 138 -3.76 -6.20 6.03
N PHE A 139 -4.12 -5.95 4.78
CA PHE A 139 -3.18 -5.50 3.76
C PHE A 139 -2.50 -4.19 4.17
N GLU A 140 -3.28 -3.21 4.66
CA GLU A 140 -2.79 -1.92 5.15
C GLU A 140 -1.79 -2.08 6.32
N LEU A 141 -2.15 -2.87 7.34
CA LEU A 141 -1.30 -3.12 8.51
C LEU A 141 0.02 -3.82 8.14
N LYS A 142 -0.04 -4.84 7.29
CA LYS A 142 1.16 -5.56 6.85
C LYS A 142 2.04 -4.69 5.97
N LEU A 143 1.46 -3.86 5.10
CA LEU A 143 2.23 -2.92 4.31
C LEU A 143 2.95 -1.89 5.19
N LEU A 144 2.26 -1.32 6.18
CA LEU A 144 2.86 -0.42 7.17
C LEU A 144 4.01 -1.10 7.92
N LYS A 145 3.81 -2.35 8.37
CA LYS A 145 4.86 -3.16 9.01
C LYS A 145 6.07 -3.38 8.12
N PHE A 146 5.88 -3.84 6.88
CA PHE A 146 6.97 -4.11 5.96
C PHE A 146 7.68 -2.84 5.49
N SER A 147 6.99 -1.69 5.55
CA SER A 147 7.57 -0.37 5.25
C SER A 147 8.19 0.31 6.47
N GLY A 148 8.20 -0.33 7.65
CA GLY A 148 8.83 0.20 8.87
C GLY A 148 7.97 1.19 9.68
N TYR A 149 6.70 1.33 9.33
CA TYR A 149 5.74 2.25 9.97
C TYR A 149 4.69 1.51 10.80
N GLN A 150 5.00 0.35 11.39
CA GLN A 150 4.04 -0.40 12.20
C GLN A 150 3.52 0.48 13.37
N PRO A 151 2.20 0.72 13.48
CA PRO A 151 1.66 1.49 14.60
C PRO A 151 1.78 0.70 15.91
N THR A 152 2.01 1.40 17.02
CA THR A 152 1.93 0.76 18.35
C THR A 152 0.51 0.75 18.84
N LEU A 153 -0.01 -0.43 19.17
CA LEU A 153 -1.41 -0.65 19.55
C LEU A 153 -1.54 -1.26 20.95
N GLU A 154 -0.46 -1.80 21.50
CA GLU A 154 -0.43 -2.60 22.73
C GLU A 154 -0.26 -1.72 23.98
N HIS A 155 0.12 -0.45 23.81
CA HIS A 155 0.29 0.49 24.90
C HIS A 155 0.27 1.94 24.41
N CYS A 156 -0.11 2.85 25.32
CA CYS A 156 -0.04 4.29 25.11
C CYS A 156 1.40 4.70 24.76
N ARG A 157 1.59 5.36 23.62
CA ARG A 157 2.91 5.81 23.14
C ARG A 157 3.67 6.68 24.13
N ARG A 158 2.94 7.42 24.99
CA ARG A 158 3.50 8.37 25.96
C ARG A 158 3.73 7.76 27.34
N CYS A 159 2.66 7.43 28.06
CA CYS A 159 2.77 6.98 29.46
C CYS A 159 2.98 5.47 29.60
N LYS A 160 3.01 4.72 28.49
CA LYS A 160 3.21 3.26 28.47
C LYS A 160 2.12 2.43 29.16
N LYS A 161 0.99 3.04 29.50
CA LYS A 161 -0.22 2.31 29.93
C LYS A 161 -0.58 1.25 28.88
N LYS A 162 -0.67 -0.01 29.30
CA LYS A 162 -0.93 -1.16 28.42
C LYS A 162 -2.38 -1.16 27.91
N PHE A 163 -2.61 -1.84 26.80
CA PHE A 163 -3.93 -2.17 26.27
C PHE A 163 -3.98 -3.69 25.98
N PRO A 164 -5.09 -4.38 26.31
CA PRO A 164 -6.19 -3.92 27.15
C PRO A 164 -5.73 -3.75 28.61
N ASP A 165 -6.26 -2.76 29.34
CA ASP A 165 -5.98 -2.57 30.77
C ASP A 165 -7.18 -2.88 31.69
N GLY A 166 -8.27 -3.41 31.13
CA GLY A 166 -9.51 -3.71 31.86
C GLY A 166 -10.29 -2.48 32.34
N SER A 167 -9.83 -1.27 32.02
CA SER A 167 -10.50 -0.02 32.37
C SER A 167 -11.32 0.52 31.19
N GLN A 168 -12.40 1.25 31.48
CA GLN A 168 -13.23 1.93 30.47
C GLN A 168 -12.64 3.27 30.02
N ILE A 169 -11.31 3.33 29.85
CA ILE A 169 -10.64 4.55 29.40
C ILE A 169 -10.79 4.69 27.89
N LEU A 170 -11.09 5.90 27.43
CA LEU A 170 -11.13 6.23 26.01
C LEU A 170 -9.72 6.18 25.41
N TRP A 171 -9.57 5.45 24.31
CA TRP A 171 -8.35 5.41 23.51
C TRP A 171 -8.47 6.34 22.31
N HIS A 172 -7.32 6.84 21.86
CA HIS A 172 -7.24 7.67 20.67
C HIS A 172 -6.07 7.20 19.82
N PHE A 173 -6.20 7.27 18.51
CA PHE A 173 -5.11 7.04 17.58
C PHE A 173 -4.45 8.38 17.22
N SER A 174 -3.13 8.48 17.38
CA SER A 174 -2.34 9.65 17.00
C SER A 174 -1.39 9.30 15.85
N PRO A 175 -1.65 9.79 14.63
CA PRO A 175 -0.72 9.61 13.51
C PRO A 175 0.68 10.13 13.82
N ARG A 176 0.77 11.28 14.51
CA ARG A 176 2.03 11.92 14.89
C ARG A 176 2.85 11.07 15.88
N ASP A 177 2.20 10.46 16.86
CA ASP A 177 2.90 9.64 17.85
C ASP A 177 3.13 8.19 17.34
N GLY A 178 2.55 7.83 16.19
CA GLY A 178 2.72 6.52 15.57
C GLY A 178 2.00 5.39 16.30
N GLY A 179 0.83 5.67 16.86
CA GLY A 179 0.06 4.66 17.60
C GLY A 179 -0.97 5.27 18.54
N VAL A 180 -1.37 4.49 19.54
CA VAL A 180 -2.45 4.87 20.45
C VAL A 180 -2.00 5.71 21.65
N LEU A 181 -2.92 6.53 22.14
CA LEU A 181 -2.82 7.33 23.36
C LEU A 181 -4.03 7.04 24.25
N CYS A 182 -3.81 6.90 25.55
CA CYS A 182 -4.91 6.87 26.51
C CYS A 182 -5.53 8.28 26.66
N GLY A 183 -6.78 8.37 27.12
CA GLY A 183 -7.52 9.63 27.27
C GLY A 183 -6.74 10.79 27.90
N PRO A 184 -6.03 10.59 29.04
CA PRO A 184 -5.20 11.65 29.61
C PRO A 184 -4.09 12.15 28.68
N CYS A 185 -3.43 11.24 27.96
CA CYS A 185 -2.33 11.57 27.05
C CYS A 185 -2.79 12.17 25.72
N SER A 186 -4.03 11.89 25.29
CA SER A 186 -4.57 12.39 24.03
C SER A 186 -4.95 13.87 24.10
N THR A 187 -5.25 14.42 25.30
CA THR A 187 -5.57 15.86 25.50
C THR A 187 -4.52 16.81 24.92
N LEU A 188 -3.27 16.36 24.79
CA LEU A 188 -2.14 17.12 24.26
C LEU A 188 -1.93 16.93 22.74
N ARG A 189 -2.87 16.29 22.04
CA ARG A 189 -2.86 16.06 20.58
C ARG A 189 -4.23 16.35 19.98
N LYS A 190 -4.34 17.48 19.29
CA LYS A 190 -5.60 17.87 18.63
C LYS A 190 -5.93 17.01 17.42
N GLU A 191 -4.92 16.39 16.82
CA GLU A 191 -5.05 15.52 15.65
C GLU A 191 -5.39 14.07 16.00
N ALA A 192 -5.36 13.70 17.28
CA ALA A 192 -5.68 12.36 17.73
C ALA A 192 -7.18 12.10 17.56
N VAL A 193 -7.53 10.97 16.95
CA VAL A 193 -8.93 10.59 16.71
C VAL A 193 -9.37 9.57 17.76
N PRO A 194 -10.60 9.63 18.28
CA PRO A 194 -11.13 8.58 19.13
C PRO A 194 -11.03 7.22 18.45
N LEU A 195 -10.69 6.20 19.22
CA LEU A 195 -10.65 4.81 18.79
C LEU A 195 -11.24 3.95 19.91
N SER A 196 -12.32 3.23 19.61
CA SER A 196 -12.97 2.30 20.53
C SER A 196 -12.01 1.17 20.93
N SER A 197 -12.24 0.60 22.10
CA SER A 197 -11.46 -0.54 22.57
C SER A 197 -11.62 -1.75 21.63
N GLU A 198 -12.79 -1.91 21.05
CA GLU A 198 -13.12 -2.93 20.07
C GLU A 198 -12.33 -2.74 18.77
N ALA A 199 -12.26 -1.52 18.22
CA ALA A 199 -11.45 -1.21 17.04
C ALA A 199 -9.95 -1.34 17.31
N LEU A 200 -9.49 -0.92 18.50
CA LEU A 200 -8.10 -1.11 18.89
C LEU A 200 -7.74 -2.61 19.03
N GLY A 201 -8.62 -3.40 19.64
CA GLY A 201 -8.49 -4.85 19.73
C GLY A 201 -8.43 -5.51 18.36
N ALA A 202 -9.34 -5.14 17.45
CA ALA A 202 -9.37 -5.61 16.07
C ALA A 202 -8.07 -5.30 15.32
N LEU A 203 -7.55 -4.07 15.42
CA LEU A 203 -6.28 -3.69 14.81
C LEU A 203 -5.11 -4.48 15.38
N ALA A 204 -5.04 -4.65 16.70
CA ALA A 204 -3.96 -5.39 17.36
C ALA A 204 -3.97 -6.87 16.92
N GLU A 205 -5.15 -7.49 16.84
CA GLU A 205 -5.30 -8.88 16.41
C GLU A 205 -4.93 -9.07 14.93
N LEU A 206 -5.40 -8.20 14.03
CA LEU A 206 -5.03 -8.23 12.61
C LEU A 206 -3.55 -7.95 12.38
N GLN A 207 -2.91 -7.11 13.21
CA GLN A 207 -1.49 -6.82 13.11
C GLN A 207 -0.62 -8.06 13.36
N GLU A 208 -1.02 -8.90 14.31
CA GLU A 208 -0.34 -10.14 14.68
C GLU A 208 -0.74 -11.36 13.83
N ALA A 209 -1.85 -11.29 13.09
CA ALA A 209 -2.30 -12.38 12.21
C ALA A 209 -1.22 -12.78 11.18
N ASN A 210 -0.94 -14.08 11.06
CA ASN A 210 0.04 -14.59 10.09
C ASN A 210 -0.58 -15.00 8.74
N SER A 211 -1.90 -15.13 8.69
CA SER A 211 -2.66 -15.45 7.47
C SER A 211 -3.58 -14.28 7.08
N ILE A 212 -3.90 -14.23 5.78
CA ILE A 212 -4.68 -13.18 5.13
C ILE A 212 -6.10 -13.05 5.70
N LEU A 213 -6.65 -14.16 6.20
CA LEU A 213 -7.95 -14.23 6.85
C LEU A 213 -7.81 -15.08 8.12
N PRO A 214 -7.66 -14.48 9.31
CA PRO A 214 -7.83 -15.24 10.53
C PRO A 214 -9.27 -15.76 10.56
N HIS A 215 -9.45 -17.07 10.47
CA HIS A 215 -10.76 -17.75 10.39
C HIS A 215 -11.72 -17.46 11.57
N HIS A 216 -11.25 -16.72 12.59
CA HIS A 216 -11.98 -16.45 13.84
C HIS A 216 -12.38 -14.98 14.04
N LEU A 217 -11.99 -14.04 13.17
CA LEU A 217 -12.42 -12.63 13.30
C LEU A 217 -13.79 -12.42 12.66
N ALA A 218 -14.85 -12.71 13.42
CA ALA A 218 -16.17 -12.16 13.15
C ALA A 218 -16.24 -10.71 13.64
N LEU A 219 -15.48 -9.81 13.00
CA LEU A 219 -15.54 -8.38 13.32
C LEU A 219 -16.75 -7.73 12.66
N SER A 220 -17.43 -6.85 13.41
CA SER A 220 -18.53 -6.09 12.83
C SER A 220 -18.02 -5.10 11.77
N PRO A 221 -18.79 -4.83 10.70
CA PRO A 221 -18.41 -3.84 9.69
C PRO A 221 -18.16 -2.45 10.29
N ALA A 222 -18.87 -2.08 11.36
CA ALA A 222 -18.68 -0.81 12.05
C ALA A 222 -17.29 -0.69 12.69
N ILE A 223 -16.84 -1.74 13.38
CA ILE A 223 -15.52 -1.80 14.02
C ILE A 223 -14.41 -1.71 12.96
N LEU A 224 -14.57 -2.42 11.83
CA LEU A 224 -13.60 -2.37 10.73
C LEU A 224 -13.57 -0.99 10.06
N LYS A 225 -14.72 -0.33 9.88
CA LYS A 225 -14.76 1.04 9.32
C LYS A 225 -14.04 2.03 10.23
N GLU A 226 -14.26 1.96 11.54
CA GLU A 226 -13.54 2.79 12.52
C GLU A 226 -12.03 2.52 12.50
N SER A 227 -11.64 1.24 12.55
CA SER A 227 -10.24 0.79 12.49
C SER A 227 -9.53 1.33 11.24
N ARG A 228 -10.19 1.23 10.09
CA ARG A 228 -9.65 1.73 8.81
C ARG A 228 -9.56 3.23 8.76
N ALA A 229 -10.51 3.98 9.31
CA ALA A 229 -10.43 5.43 9.34
C ALA A 229 -9.15 5.91 10.06
N ALA A 230 -8.76 5.24 11.16
CA ALA A 230 -7.50 5.50 11.84
C ALA A 230 -6.27 5.15 10.97
N LEU A 231 -6.27 3.98 10.31
CA LEU A 231 -5.16 3.55 9.45
C LEU A 231 -5.01 4.42 8.21
N VAL A 232 -6.09 4.77 7.51
CA VAL A 232 -6.05 5.64 6.32
C VAL A 232 -5.43 6.98 6.68
N ARG A 233 -5.85 7.58 7.80
CA ARG A 233 -5.28 8.84 8.30
C ARG A 233 -3.80 8.69 8.64
N PHE A 234 -3.40 7.53 9.17
CA PHE A 234 -1.99 7.24 9.45
C PHE A 234 -1.15 7.07 8.19
N ILE A 235 -1.65 6.33 7.20
CA ILE A 235 -1.00 6.15 5.90
C ILE A 235 -0.82 7.51 5.22
N GLN A 236 -1.88 8.33 5.15
CA GLN A 236 -1.83 9.69 4.62
C GLN A 236 -0.78 10.57 5.32
N PHE A 237 -0.67 10.44 6.65
CA PHE A 237 0.36 11.13 7.42
C PHE A 237 1.76 10.67 7.03
N GLN A 238 2.01 9.36 6.86
CA GLN A 238 3.33 8.84 6.49
C GLN A 238 3.74 9.22 5.07
N ILE A 239 2.81 9.18 4.12
CA ILE A 239 3.11 9.53 2.72
C ILE A 239 3.08 11.05 2.48
N ASN A 240 2.68 11.83 3.49
CA ASN A 240 2.52 13.28 3.47
C ASN A 240 1.68 13.78 2.28
N LYS A 241 0.63 13.03 1.94
CA LYS A 241 -0.28 13.28 0.80
C LYS A 241 -1.66 12.71 1.10
N GLU A 242 -2.66 13.30 0.49
CA GLU A 242 -3.99 12.70 0.40
C GLU A 242 -3.99 11.54 -0.60
N LEU A 243 -4.82 10.53 -0.32
CA LEU A 243 -5.00 9.37 -1.18
C LEU A 243 -6.07 9.68 -2.22
N LYS A 244 -5.70 9.64 -3.50
CA LYS A 244 -6.62 9.93 -4.60
C LYS A 244 -7.63 8.82 -4.82
N SER A 245 -7.26 7.59 -4.46
CA SER A 245 -8.12 6.42 -4.53
C SER A 245 -9.10 6.31 -3.36
N ALA A 246 -8.87 7.00 -2.23
CA ALA A 246 -9.72 6.88 -1.04
C ALA A 246 -11.19 7.30 -1.29
N PRO A 247 -11.49 8.46 -1.93
CA PRO A 247 -12.87 8.83 -2.25
C PRO A 247 -13.56 7.81 -3.16
N PHE A 248 -12.78 7.16 -4.03
CA PHE A 248 -13.29 6.16 -4.95
C PHE A 248 -13.61 4.84 -4.24
N LEU A 249 -12.82 4.47 -3.22
CA LEU A 249 -13.11 3.33 -2.36
C LEU A 249 -14.37 3.51 -1.53
N GLU A 250 -14.61 4.72 -1.01
CA GLU A 250 -15.79 5.00 -0.18
C GLU A 250 -17.10 4.72 -0.91
N ALA A 251 -17.14 4.91 -2.25
CA ALA A 251 -18.28 4.57 -3.09
C ALA A 251 -18.63 3.06 -3.10
N PHE A 252 -17.66 2.18 -2.82
CA PHE A 252 -17.85 0.72 -2.77
C PHE A 252 -17.84 0.16 -1.34
N SER A 253 -17.34 0.92 -0.36
CA SER A 253 -17.23 0.52 1.06
C SER A 253 -18.57 0.50 1.82
N CYS A 254 -19.64 0.96 1.18
CA CYS A 254 -20.99 1.11 1.74
C CYS A 254 -22.01 0.10 1.21
N ALA A 255 -21.59 -0.83 0.34
CA ALA A 255 -22.39 -1.97 -0.10
C ALA A 255 -22.24 -3.16 0.85
#